data_AF-A0A9D5KEG0-F1
#
_entry.id   AF-A0A9D5KEG0-F1
#
_cell.length_a   1.000
_cell.length_b   1.000
_cell.length_c   1.000
_cell.angle_alpha   90.00
_cell.angle_beta   90.00
_cell.angle_gamma   90.00
#
_symmetry.space_group_name_H-M   'P 1'
#
loop_
_entity.id
_entity.type
_entity.pdbx_description
1 polymer ?
#
loop_
_entity_poly.entity_id
_entity_poly.type
_entity_poly.pdbx_seq_one_letter_code
_entity_poly.pdbx_strand_id
1 'polypeptide(L)'
;MVERTASVRIALCLTAALATAAGAEIISGTSVMKLNTPANAQIRNEALGIAADSLKSALYHWLHYSLNAAPDVGNPVKKHFFSRYAAACIKEAKQDSYFEGREWTLNLDIKDEDARRLLAAHNARCDSIASESWRTAQQAVANKQYTAVYSSTIRALFYSLGKLGEPEGKTDITPQARAALQEFMKSLKVSYSTPILKGKLGEKSETDVTITATVGETPFPGLVLLARLPDGTHITTLETNEQGIARLANITMPFVAYGTFLHVVPDFGAIVDPAYSFEADAFGITLGQGQDQTLIFNIVKPVYTLEYAATAASKMEIPPDFATDGRLRSFIEDSLHLQPQSGKLPTDIVIDIQCQVSSYTFDEREETDLKVEVKASVKQNTVGGGHVERTELLHKKTYDSNHPIPKGLFFWEATNKLKGMLKEMLARL
;
A
#
# COMPACT_ATOMS: atom_id res chain seq x y z
N MET A 1 -24.73 4.03 16.51
CA MET A 1 -24.67 3.22 15.28
C MET A 1 -25.00 4.15 14.11
N VAL A 2 -24.04 4.41 13.22
CA VAL A 2 -24.18 5.34 12.09
C VAL A 2 -24.54 4.51 10.86
N GLU A 3 -25.69 4.79 10.28
CA GLU A 3 -26.17 4.14 9.06
C GLU A 3 -25.54 4.85 7.86
N ARG A 4 -24.81 4.12 7.02
CA ARG A 4 -23.99 4.66 5.92
C ARG A 4 -24.76 4.59 4.60
N THR A 5 -24.95 5.71 3.93
CA THR A 5 -25.45 5.73 2.54
C THR A 5 -24.73 6.81 1.75
N ALA A 6 -23.88 6.40 0.81
CA ALA A 6 -23.38 7.28 -0.24
C ALA A 6 -24.42 7.30 -1.36
N SER A 7 -25.04 8.45 -1.60
CA SER A 7 -25.97 8.62 -2.73
C SER A 7 -25.32 9.52 -3.77
N VAL A 8 -24.95 8.94 -4.92
CA VAL A 8 -24.57 9.73 -6.11
C VAL A 8 -25.87 10.26 -6.72
N ARG A 9 -26.27 11.47 -6.35
CA ARG A 9 -27.37 12.17 -7.02
C ARG A 9 -26.78 13.04 -8.13
N ILE A 10 -26.76 12.52 -9.34
CA ILE A 10 -26.59 13.36 -10.53
C ILE A 10 -27.92 14.12 -10.69
N ALA A 11 -27.96 15.38 -10.26
CA ALA A 11 -29.05 16.28 -10.61
C ALA A 11 -28.88 16.71 -12.07
N LEU A 12 -29.13 15.79 -13.01
CA LEU A 12 -29.30 16.12 -14.42
C LEU A 12 -30.70 16.76 -14.53
N CYS A 13 -30.79 18.07 -14.33
CA CYS A 13 -32.00 18.83 -14.63
C CYS A 13 -32.20 18.87 -16.14
N LEU A 14 -32.77 17.80 -16.68
CA LEU A 14 -33.23 17.69 -18.06
C LEU A 14 -34.59 18.39 -18.16
N THR A 15 -34.62 19.71 -18.01
CA THR A 15 -35.78 20.54 -18.35
C THR A 15 -35.55 21.20 -19.69
N ALA A 16 -36.17 20.62 -20.72
CA ALA A 16 -36.36 21.23 -22.02
C ALA A 16 -37.19 22.51 -21.87
N ALA A 17 -36.52 23.66 -21.81
CA ALA A 17 -37.11 24.96 -22.09
C ALA A 17 -35.99 25.92 -22.53
N LEU A 18 -35.97 26.21 -23.83
CA LEU A 18 -35.18 27.27 -24.44
C LEU A 18 -35.57 28.64 -23.85
N ALA A 19 -34.73 29.17 -22.96
CA ALA A 19 -34.55 30.61 -22.78
C ALA A 19 -33.20 30.86 -22.10
N THR A 20 -32.39 31.69 -22.74
CA THR A 20 -31.06 32.15 -22.33
C THR A 20 -31.03 32.67 -20.89
N ALA A 21 -30.55 31.83 -19.99
CA ALA A 21 -29.81 32.26 -18.80
C ALA A 21 -28.52 31.43 -18.80
N ALA A 22 -27.37 32.09 -18.87
CA ALA A 22 -26.08 31.47 -18.60
C ALA A 22 -26.05 31.05 -17.12
N GLY A 23 -26.74 29.95 -16.80
CA GLY A 23 -26.74 29.36 -15.48
C GLY A 23 -25.43 28.62 -15.30
N ALA A 24 -24.55 29.14 -14.45
CA ALA A 24 -23.34 28.45 -14.04
C ALA A 24 -23.72 27.07 -13.49
N GLU A 25 -23.36 26.01 -14.23
CA GLU A 25 -23.56 24.64 -13.79
C GLU A 25 -22.71 24.41 -12.53
N ILE A 26 -23.31 23.90 -11.46
CA ILE A 26 -22.60 23.64 -10.20
C ILE A 26 -22.27 22.15 -10.14
N ILE A 27 -20.99 21.84 -9.97
CA ILE A 27 -20.50 20.50 -9.76
C ILE A 27 -20.47 20.27 -8.24
N SER A 28 -21.26 19.30 -7.76
CA SER A 28 -21.50 19.13 -6.34
C SER A 28 -21.06 17.75 -5.86
N GLY A 29 -20.47 17.68 -4.68
CA GLY A 29 -20.28 16.45 -3.92
C GLY A 29 -21.04 16.51 -2.61
N THR A 30 -21.76 15.45 -2.27
CA THR A 30 -22.68 15.45 -1.13
C THR A 30 -22.40 14.28 -0.21
N SER A 31 -22.46 14.54 1.09
CA SER A 31 -22.54 13.53 2.15
C SER A 31 -23.84 13.70 2.92
N VAL A 32 -24.58 12.60 3.12
CA VAL A 32 -25.77 12.57 3.97
C VAL A 32 -25.50 11.63 5.13
N MET A 33 -25.64 12.14 6.35
CA MET A 33 -25.42 11.38 7.57
C MET A 33 -26.64 11.41 8.47
N LYS A 34 -27.09 10.23 8.92
CA LYS A 34 -28.16 10.12 9.90
C LYS A 34 -27.58 10.22 11.31
N LEU A 35 -27.88 11.32 11.99
CA LEU A 35 -27.30 11.66 13.29
C LEU A 35 -28.30 11.38 14.41
N ASN A 36 -27.85 10.64 15.42
CA ASN A 36 -28.58 10.45 16.68
C ASN A 36 -28.06 11.38 17.80
N THR A 37 -26.99 12.14 17.51
CA THR A 37 -26.32 13.10 18.40
C THR A 37 -25.78 14.26 17.55
N PRO A 38 -25.54 15.46 18.12
CA PRO A 38 -24.93 16.56 17.38
C PRO A 38 -23.61 16.18 16.70
N ALA A 39 -23.35 16.75 15.51
CA ALA A 39 -22.14 16.46 14.71
C ALA A 39 -20.86 16.95 15.41
N ASN A 40 -20.10 16.03 15.98
CA ASN A 40 -18.78 16.28 16.54
C ASN A 40 -17.70 16.39 15.44
N ALA A 41 -16.46 16.76 15.80
CA ALA A 41 -15.38 16.96 14.84
C ALA A 41 -15.05 15.71 14.01
N GLN A 42 -15.13 14.52 14.60
CA GLN A 42 -14.87 13.25 13.89
C GLN A 42 -15.93 12.99 12.81
N ILE A 43 -17.20 13.13 13.15
CA ILE A 43 -18.33 12.98 12.22
C ILE A 43 -18.24 14.02 11.09
N ARG A 44 -17.86 15.27 11.42
CA ARG A 44 -17.68 16.32 10.41
C ARG A 44 -16.55 16.00 9.42
N ASN A 45 -15.42 15.51 9.92
CA ASN A 45 -14.29 15.12 9.08
C ASN A 45 -14.64 13.93 8.19
N GLU A 46 -15.40 12.96 8.72
CA GLU A 46 -15.90 11.82 7.94
C GLU A 46 -16.87 12.28 6.84
N ALA A 47 -17.81 13.18 7.15
CA ALA A 47 -18.74 13.75 6.17
C ALA A 47 -18.02 14.53 5.08
N LEU A 48 -17.02 15.31 5.45
CA LEU A 48 -16.18 16.03 4.51
C LEU A 48 -15.43 15.08 3.58
N GLY A 49 -14.88 13.98 4.10
CA GLY A 49 -14.23 12.94 3.30
C GLY A 49 -15.17 12.31 2.27
N ILE A 50 -16.38 11.93 2.69
CA ILE A 50 -17.40 11.36 1.79
C ILE A 50 -17.84 12.37 0.73
N ALA A 51 -18.09 13.63 1.11
CA ALA A 51 -18.47 14.67 0.16
C ALA A 51 -17.34 14.97 -0.83
N ALA A 52 -16.08 14.96 -0.38
CA ALA A 52 -14.91 15.15 -1.24
C ALA A 52 -14.75 14.00 -2.25
N ASP A 53 -14.94 12.76 -1.83
CA ASP A 53 -14.94 11.59 -2.73
C ASP A 53 -16.08 11.67 -3.75
N SER A 54 -17.28 12.06 -3.30
CA SER A 54 -18.42 12.30 -4.18
C SER A 54 -18.14 13.42 -5.19
N LEU A 55 -17.52 14.53 -4.76
CA LEU A 55 -17.16 15.65 -5.64
C LEU A 55 -16.10 15.21 -6.67
N LYS A 56 -15.12 14.40 -6.25
CA LYS A 56 -14.12 13.83 -7.16
C LYS A 56 -14.78 12.98 -8.25
N SER A 57 -15.76 12.14 -7.92
CA SER A 57 -16.53 11.39 -8.91
C SER A 57 -17.35 12.32 -9.82
N ALA A 58 -17.97 13.36 -9.28
CA ALA A 58 -18.71 14.34 -10.08
C ALA A 58 -17.80 15.09 -11.06
N LEU A 59 -16.60 15.49 -10.64
CA LEU A 59 -15.59 16.12 -11.51
C LEU A 59 -15.12 15.18 -12.62
N TYR A 60 -14.98 13.88 -12.35
CA TYR A 60 -14.67 12.89 -13.38
C TYR A 60 -15.75 12.85 -14.47
N HIS A 61 -17.02 12.77 -14.05
CA HIS A 61 -18.15 12.78 -14.98
C HIS A 61 -18.28 14.09 -15.74
N TRP A 62 -18.06 15.22 -15.09
CA TRP A 62 -18.07 16.52 -15.72
C TRP A 62 -16.98 16.65 -16.79
N LEU A 63 -15.74 16.23 -16.50
CA LEU A 63 -14.67 16.16 -17.52
C LEU A 63 -15.09 15.27 -18.69
N HIS A 64 -15.66 14.09 -18.41
CA HIS A 64 -16.06 13.14 -19.45
C HIS A 64 -17.20 13.66 -20.34
N TYR A 65 -18.29 14.16 -19.75
CA TYR A 65 -19.51 14.51 -20.47
C TYR A 65 -19.50 15.95 -21.00
N SER A 66 -18.96 16.91 -20.24
CA SER A 66 -19.01 18.33 -20.61
C SER A 66 -17.81 18.77 -21.46
N LEU A 67 -16.70 18.04 -21.40
CA LEU A 67 -15.45 18.38 -22.11
C LEU A 67 -14.94 17.28 -23.03
N ASN A 68 -15.65 16.15 -23.15
CA ASN A 68 -15.21 14.95 -23.87
C ASN A 68 -13.79 14.50 -23.46
N ALA A 69 -13.43 14.78 -22.21
CA ALA A 69 -12.11 14.58 -21.63
C ALA A 69 -12.22 13.46 -20.59
N ALA A 70 -12.06 12.21 -20.99
CA ALA A 70 -12.02 11.11 -20.02
C ALA A 70 -10.58 10.91 -19.53
N PRO A 71 -10.19 11.34 -18.32
CA PRO A 71 -8.92 10.89 -17.76
C PRO A 71 -8.98 9.37 -17.62
N ASP A 72 -8.07 8.68 -18.28
CA ASP A 72 -7.90 7.25 -18.07
C ASP A 72 -7.33 7.00 -16.66
N VAL A 73 -8.24 6.80 -15.71
CA VAL A 73 -7.92 6.53 -14.29
C VAL A 73 -7.35 5.12 -14.07
N GLY A 74 -7.33 4.26 -15.10
CA GLY A 74 -6.60 2.99 -15.09
C GLY A 74 -5.10 3.20 -15.18
N ASN A 75 -4.66 4.25 -15.87
CA ASN A 75 -3.26 4.66 -15.89
C ASN A 75 -2.88 5.43 -14.59
N PRO A 76 -1.84 4.99 -13.85
CA PRO A 76 -1.52 5.57 -12.55
C PRO A 76 -0.99 7.01 -12.61
N VAL A 77 -0.31 7.40 -13.70
CA VAL A 77 0.16 8.79 -13.91
C VAL A 77 -1.04 9.71 -14.14
N LYS A 78 -1.96 9.34 -15.03
CA LYS A 78 -3.18 10.13 -15.28
C LYS A 78 -4.06 10.22 -14.03
N LYS A 79 -4.21 9.12 -13.29
CA LYS A 79 -4.91 9.09 -11.99
C LYS A 79 -4.27 10.04 -10.97
N HIS A 80 -2.94 10.14 -10.93
CA HIS A 80 -2.22 11.09 -10.07
C HIS A 80 -2.59 12.53 -10.42
N PHE A 81 -2.50 12.92 -11.69
CA PHE A 81 -2.83 14.29 -12.12
C PHE A 81 -4.31 14.63 -11.92
N PHE A 82 -5.22 13.69 -12.22
CA PHE A 82 -6.64 13.88 -11.92
C PHE A 82 -6.88 14.08 -10.42
N SER A 83 -6.22 13.30 -9.56
CA SER A 83 -6.36 13.46 -8.11
C SER A 83 -5.84 14.81 -7.61
N ARG A 84 -4.76 15.34 -8.21
CA ARG A 84 -4.26 16.69 -7.89
C ARG A 84 -5.20 17.80 -8.34
N TYR A 85 -5.76 17.67 -9.53
CA TYR A 85 -6.78 18.59 -10.03
C TYR A 85 -8.02 18.58 -9.12
N ALA A 86 -8.56 17.39 -8.82
CA ALA A 86 -9.71 17.24 -7.94
C ALA A 86 -9.45 17.82 -6.55
N ALA A 87 -8.25 17.62 -5.97
CA ALA A 87 -7.88 18.21 -4.69
C ALA A 87 -7.85 19.76 -4.74
N ALA A 88 -7.41 20.36 -5.86
CA ALA A 88 -7.48 21.80 -6.04
C ALA A 88 -8.94 22.29 -6.10
N CYS A 89 -9.81 21.58 -6.81
CA CYS A 89 -11.24 21.88 -6.85
C CYS A 89 -11.90 21.76 -5.47
N ILE A 90 -11.63 20.68 -4.73
CA ILE A 90 -12.15 20.47 -3.36
C ILE A 90 -11.71 21.63 -2.44
N LYS A 91 -10.47 22.11 -2.58
CA LYS A 91 -9.96 23.24 -1.79
C LYS A 91 -10.68 24.56 -2.08
N GLU A 92 -11.13 24.77 -3.32
CA GLU A 92 -11.86 25.97 -3.72
C GLU A 92 -13.39 25.81 -3.64
N ALA A 93 -13.89 24.60 -3.36
CA ALA A 93 -15.31 24.32 -3.25
C ALA A 93 -15.92 25.06 -2.05
N LYS A 94 -17.11 25.62 -2.25
CA LYS A 94 -17.91 26.19 -1.17
C LYS A 94 -18.51 25.06 -0.36
N GLN A 95 -18.28 25.10 0.95
CA GLN A 95 -18.87 24.14 1.87
C GLN A 95 -20.15 24.73 2.48
N ASP A 96 -21.27 24.06 2.25
CA ASP A 96 -22.55 24.36 2.88
C ASP A 96 -23.08 23.11 3.60
N SER A 97 -23.89 23.29 4.65
CA SER A 97 -24.51 22.15 5.32
C SER A 97 -25.85 22.53 5.94
N TYR A 98 -26.79 21.60 5.94
CA TYR A 98 -28.12 21.79 6.51
C TYR A 98 -28.65 20.50 7.13
N PHE A 99 -29.70 20.62 7.94
CA PHE A 99 -30.38 19.50 8.57
C PHE A 99 -31.79 19.35 7.98
N GLU A 100 -32.17 18.11 7.69
CA GLU A 100 -33.53 17.71 7.38
C GLU A 100 -33.95 16.60 8.37
N GLY A 101 -34.62 17.01 9.45
CA GLY A 101 -34.95 16.10 10.56
C GLY A 101 -33.69 15.58 11.27
N ARG A 102 -33.41 14.26 11.15
CA ARG A 102 -32.20 13.62 11.70
C ARG A 102 -31.08 13.45 10.67
N GLU A 103 -31.31 13.86 9.43
CA GLU A 103 -30.32 13.80 8.37
C GLU A 103 -29.55 15.11 8.34
N TRP A 104 -28.23 15.01 8.43
CA TRP A 104 -27.31 16.11 8.22
C TRP A 104 -26.69 15.96 6.84
N THR A 105 -26.88 16.95 6.00
CA THR A 105 -26.34 16.99 4.64
C THR A 105 -25.20 18.00 4.59
N LEU A 106 -24.05 17.57 4.11
CA LEU A 106 -22.89 18.42 3.81
C LEU A 106 -22.66 18.40 2.30
N ASN A 107 -22.60 19.59 1.71
CA ASN A 107 -22.35 19.81 0.29
C ASN A 107 -21.00 20.52 0.09
N LEU A 108 -20.28 20.09 -0.94
CA LEU A 108 -19.14 20.77 -1.50
C LEU A 108 -19.46 21.14 -2.94
N ASP A 109 -19.59 22.44 -3.19
CA ASP A 109 -20.08 22.98 -4.45
C ASP A 109 -18.99 23.81 -5.13
N ILE A 110 -18.65 23.46 -6.37
CA ILE A 110 -17.76 24.26 -7.22
C ILE A 110 -18.49 24.69 -8.48
N LYS A 111 -18.35 25.96 -8.86
CA LYS A 111 -18.91 26.47 -10.11
C LYS A 111 -18.12 25.93 -11.30
N ASP A 112 -18.80 25.65 -12.42
CA ASP A 112 -18.18 25.23 -13.67
C ASP A 112 -17.06 26.20 -14.12
N GLU A 113 -17.25 27.52 -14.00
CA GLU A 113 -16.23 28.53 -14.32
C GLU A 113 -14.95 28.37 -13.49
N ASP A 114 -15.08 28.09 -12.19
CA ASP A 114 -13.93 27.87 -11.30
C ASP A 114 -13.24 26.54 -11.60
N ALA A 115 -14.01 25.49 -11.86
CA ALA A 115 -13.49 24.19 -12.28
C ALA A 115 -12.71 24.30 -13.61
N ARG A 116 -13.21 25.06 -14.59
CA ARG A 116 -12.54 25.36 -15.86
C ARG A 116 -11.28 26.20 -15.66
N ARG A 117 -11.33 27.24 -14.82
CA ARG A 117 -10.15 28.07 -14.49
C ARG A 117 -9.04 27.22 -13.88
N LEU A 118 -9.38 26.36 -12.93
CA LEU A 118 -8.42 25.43 -12.30
C LEU A 118 -7.87 24.42 -13.32
N LEU A 119 -8.71 23.92 -14.22
CA LEU A 119 -8.31 22.99 -15.27
C LEU A 119 -7.34 23.65 -16.26
N ALA A 120 -7.64 24.88 -16.69
CA ALA A 120 -6.78 25.67 -17.57
C ALA A 120 -5.43 25.96 -16.91
N ALA A 121 -5.42 26.35 -15.62
CA ALA A 121 -4.18 26.57 -14.86
C ALA A 121 -3.34 25.29 -14.72
N HIS A 122 -3.99 24.15 -14.44
CA HIS A 122 -3.36 22.83 -14.37
C HIS A 122 -2.73 22.45 -15.71
N ASN A 123 -3.49 22.51 -16.80
CA ASN A 123 -3.02 22.15 -18.14
C ASN A 123 -1.90 23.08 -18.62
N ALA A 124 -1.99 24.39 -18.35
CA ALA A 124 -0.94 25.36 -18.68
C ALA A 124 0.37 25.06 -17.95
N ARG A 125 0.29 24.67 -16.67
CA ARG A 125 1.47 24.24 -15.90
C ARG A 125 2.08 22.97 -16.49
N CYS A 126 1.28 21.95 -16.78
CA CYS A 126 1.74 20.71 -17.40
C CYS A 126 2.41 20.99 -18.75
N ASP A 127 1.80 21.80 -19.60
CA ASP A 127 2.36 22.21 -20.90
C ASP A 127 3.72 22.91 -20.75
N SER A 128 3.83 23.86 -19.82
CA SER A 128 5.06 24.63 -19.60
C SER A 128 6.20 23.70 -19.23
N ILE A 129 5.97 22.81 -18.24
CA ILE A 129 7.01 21.90 -17.75
C ILE A 129 7.35 20.84 -18.79
N ALA A 130 6.35 20.30 -19.49
CA ALA A 130 6.56 19.31 -20.54
C ALA A 130 7.40 19.89 -21.69
N SER A 131 7.07 21.09 -22.16
CA SER A 131 7.78 21.78 -23.25
C SER A 131 9.21 22.12 -22.86
N GLU A 132 9.43 22.64 -21.65
CA GLU A 132 10.77 22.96 -21.16
C GLU A 132 11.63 21.69 -21.01
N SER A 133 11.08 20.64 -20.40
CA SER A 133 11.78 19.37 -20.23
C SER A 133 12.10 18.73 -21.58
N TRP A 134 11.19 18.82 -22.54
CA TRP A 134 11.41 18.28 -23.88
C TRP A 134 12.51 19.02 -24.63
N ARG A 135 12.54 20.36 -24.55
CA ARG A 135 13.62 21.18 -25.10
C ARG A 135 14.98 20.79 -24.50
N THR A 136 15.03 20.59 -23.18
CA THR A 136 16.24 20.13 -22.49
C THR A 136 16.66 18.73 -22.96
N ALA A 137 15.70 17.81 -23.13
CA ALA A 137 15.98 16.48 -23.66
C ALA A 137 16.58 16.54 -25.08
N GLN A 138 16.02 17.37 -25.97
CA GLN A 138 16.55 17.53 -27.33
C GLN A 138 17.98 18.09 -27.34
N GLN A 139 18.28 19.06 -26.49
CA GLN A 139 19.64 19.59 -26.31
C GLN A 139 20.59 18.53 -25.75
N ALA A 140 20.15 17.74 -24.77
CA ALA A 140 20.93 16.66 -24.18
C ALA A 140 21.25 15.55 -25.20
N VAL A 141 20.33 15.23 -26.12
CA VAL A 141 20.58 14.29 -27.22
C VAL A 141 21.70 14.81 -28.11
N ALA A 142 21.66 16.09 -28.52
CA ALA A 142 22.70 16.69 -29.35
C ALA A 142 24.08 16.67 -28.66
N ASN A 143 24.10 16.84 -27.34
CA ASN A 143 25.32 16.87 -26.52
C ASN A 143 25.76 15.48 -26.00
N LYS A 144 25.06 14.39 -26.36
CA LYS A 144 25.31 13.02 -25.86
C LYS A 144 25.29 12.89 -24.32
N GLN A 145 24.44 13.66 -23.65
CA GLN A 145 24.29 13.66 -22.20
C GLN A 145 23.20 12.67 -21.76
N TYR A 146 23.53 11.37 -21.72
CA TYR A 146 22.55 10.29 -21.52
C TYR A 146 21.66 10.44 -20.26
N THR A 147 22.22 10.82 -19.11
CA THR A 147 21.44 11.01 -17.88
C THR A 147 20.42 12.15 -18.00
N ALA A 148 20.80 13.24 -18.69
CA ALA A 148 19.91 14.36 -18.96
C ALA A 148 18.84 13.99 -20.00
N VAL A 149 19.17 13.18 -21.01
CA VAL A 149 18.19 12.61 -21.96
C VAL A 149 17.15 11.79 -21.20
N TYR A 150 17.59 10.83 -20.38
CA TYR A 150 16.71 9.95 -19.61
C TYR A 150 15.76 10.73 -18.70
N SER A 151 16.32 11.56 -17.81
CA SER A 151 15.53 12.29 -16.80
C SER A 151 14.60 13.34 -17.42
N SER A 152 15.08 14.10 -18.40
CA SER A 152 14.27 15.16 -19.03
C SER A 152 13.18 14.58 -19.93
N THR A 153 13.42 13.44 -20.59
CA THR A 153 12.39 12.78 -21.39
C THR A 153 11.29 12.17 -20.52
N ILE A 154 11.64 11.55 -19.39
CA ILE A 154 10.65 11.06 -18.41
C ILE A 154 9.80 12.22 -17.90
N ARG A 155 10.41 13.34 -17.51
CA ARG A 155 9.68 14.54 -17.06
C ARG A 155 8.77 15.11 -18.14
N ALA A 156 9.28 15.23 -19.36
CA ALA A 156 8.48 15.68 -20.50
C ALA A 156 7.24 14.80 -20.70
N LEU A 157 7.42 13.48 -20.70
CA LEU A 157 6.36 12.52 -20.89
C LEU A 157 5.37 12.50 -19.71
N PHE A 158 5.86 12.56 -18.46
CA PHE A 158 5.03 12.62 -17.25
C PHE A 158 4.04 13.78 -17.29
N TYR A 159 4.53 15.00 -17.54
CA TYR A 159 3.70 16.19 -17.57
C TYR A 159 2.84 16.27 -18.84
N SER A 160 3.29 15.72 -19.97
CA SER A 160 2.48 15.62 -21.19
C SER A 160 1.28 14.69 -20.97
N LEU A 161 1.49 13.53 -20.33
CA LEU A 161 0.41 12.61 -19.94
C LEU A 161 -0.52 13.18 -18.86
N GLY A 162 -0.04 14.15 -18.09
CA GLY A 162 -0.78 14.80 -17.01
C GLY A 162 -1.80 15.84 -17.44
N LYS A 163 -1.89 16.14 -18.74
CA LYS A 163 -2.94 17.01 -19.28
C LYS A 163 -4.30 16.32 -19.19
N LEU A 164 -5.30 17.08 -18.80
CA LEU A 164 -6.68 16.63 -18.70
C LEU A 164 -7.49 17.26 -19.83
N GLY A 165 -7.96 16.44 -20.76
CA GLY A 165 -8.67 16.86 -21.98
C GLY A 165 -7.80 17.04 -23.22
N GLU A 166 -8.44 17.38 -24.32
CA GLU A 166 -7.78 17.50 -25.63
C GLU A 166 -6.77 18.67 -25.65
N PRO A 167 -5.60 18.51 -26.29
CA PRO A 167 -4.64 19.59 -26.44
C PRO A 167 -5.18 20.65 -27.41
N GLU A 168 -5.63 21.79 -26.89
CA GLU A 168 -5.98 22.93 -27.73
C GLU A 168 -4.73 23.52 -28.40
N GLY A 169 -4.60 23.34 -29.72
CA GLY A 169 -3.70 24.11 -30.59
C GLY A 169 -2.20 23.94 -30.35
N LYS A 170 -1.76 23.01 -29.49
CA LYS A 170 -0.35 22.72 -29.22
C LYS A 170 0.02 21.33 -29.74
N THR A 171 1.22 21.22 -30.31
CA THR A 171 1.79 19.93 -30.70
C THR A 171 1.86 19.01 -29.49
N ASP A 172 1.16 17.88 -29.54
CA ASP A 172 1.29 16.83 -28.53
C ASP A 172 2.72 16.27 -28.59
N ILE A 173 3.46 16.45 -27.49
CA ILE A 173 4.86 16.02 -27.31
C ILE A 173 4.91 14.53 -26.92
N THR A 174 3.78 13.95 -26.49
CA THR A 174 3.71 12.58 -25.97
C THR A 174 4.29 11.54 -26.94
N PRO A 175 3.96 11.53 -28.25
CA PRO A 175 4.49 10.53 -29.16
C PRO A 175 6.01 10.62 -29.36
N GLN A 176 6.55 11.84 -29.48
CA GLN A 176 7.99 12.07 -29.71
C GLN A 176 8.79 11.76 -28.45
N ALA A 177 8.32 12.20 -27.28
CA ALA A 177 8.96 11.89 -26.01
C ALA A 177 8.93 10.39 -25.70
N ARG A 178 7.80 9.72 -25.95
CA ARG A 178 7.69 8.26 -25.80
C ARG A 178 8.64 7.52 -26.72
N ALA A 179 8.71 7.91 -28.00
CA ALA A 179 9.63 7.29 -28.96
C ALA A 179 11.09 7.47 -28.55
N ALA A 180 11.47 8.68 -28.12
CA ALA A 180 12.83 8.96 -27.65
C ALA A 180 13.19 8.16 -26.38
N LEU A 181 12.28 8.08 -25.41
CA LEU A 181 12.49 7.28 -24.20
C LEU A 181 12.57 5.78 -24.53
N GLN A 182 11.70 5.28 -25.40
CA GLN A 182 11.72 3.88 -25.83
C GLN A 182 13.04 3.53 -26.51
N GLU A 183 13.57 4.43 -27.35
CA GLU A 183 14.87 4.24 -28.01
C GLU A 183 16.03 4.29 -27.00
N PHE A 184 16.00 5.23 -26.06
CA PHE A 184 16.95 5.25 -24.95
C PHE A 184 16.92 3.95 -24.17
N MET A 185 15.73 3.47 -23.80
CA MET A 185 15.57 2.22 -23.06
C MET A 185 16.16 1.06 -23.84
N LYS A 186 15.97 0.92 -25.15
CA LYS A 186 16.61 -0.16 -25.93
C LYS A 186 18.15 -0.18 -25.83
N SER A 187 18.78 0.98 -25.62
CA SER A 187 20.23 1.09 -25.46
C SER A 187 20.73 0.79 -24.05
N LEU A 188 19.83 0.85 -23.05
CA LEU A 188 20.12 0.57 -21.65
C LEU A 188 20.21 -0.95 -21.41
N LYS A 189 21.35 -1.36 -20.85
CA LYS A 189 21.59 -2.72 -20.37
C LYS A 189 21.70 -2.68 -18.85
N VAL A 190 20.94 -3.54 -18.18
CA VAL A 190 21.03 -3.75 -16.73
C VAL A 190 21.43 -5.21 -16.49
N SER A 191 22.36 -5.42 -15.58
CA SER A 191 22.81 -6.76 -15.17
C SER A 191 23.00 -6.81 -13.66
N TYR A 192 23.08 -8.02 -13.10
CA TYR A 192 23.33 -8.21 -11.67
C TYR A 192 24.44 -9.25 -11.43
N SER A 193 25.07 -9.15 -10.26
CA SER A 193 26.15 -10.07 -9.86
C SER A 193 25.65 -11.49 -9.56
N THR A 194 24.47 -11.64 -8.98
CA THR A 194 23.84 -12.94 -8.66
C THR A 194 22.32 -12.80 -8.66
N PRO A 195 21.58 -13.80 -9.17
CA PRO A 195 20.12 -13.79 -9.12
C PRO A 195 19.58 -14.18 -7.74
N ILE A 196 20.44 -14.65 -6.84
CA ILE A 196 20.02 -15.21 -5.55
C ILE A 196 20.35 -14.23 -4.44
N LEU A 197 19.33 -13.86 -3.68
CA LEU A 197 19.46 -13.11 -2.46
C LEU A 197 19.18 -14.05 -1.28
N LYS A 198 20.24 -14.41 -0.55
CA LYS A 198 20.15 -15.35 0.56
C LYS A 198 20.08 -14.62 1.90
N GLY A 199 19.29 -15.15 2.82
CA GLY A 199 19.26 -14.71 4.21
C GLY A 199 18.18 -15.43 5.03
N LYS A 200 18.13 -15.12 6.33
CA LYS A 200 17.07 -15.59 7.24
C LYS A 200 15.97 -14.56 7.36
N LEU A 201 14.74 -15.01 7.57
CA LEU A 201 13.58 -14.12 7.76
C LEU A 201 13.82 -13.12 8.90
N GLY A 202 13.55 -11.84 8.65
CA GLY A 202 13.73 -10.77 9.63
C GLY A 202 15.18 -10.33 9.84
N GLU A 203 16.16 -11.03 9.28
CA GLU A 203 17.57 -10.66 9.34
C GLU A 203 18.03 -9.91 8.09
N LYS A 204 19.22 -9.32 8.15
CA LYS A 204 19.87 -8.71 6.99
C LYS A 204 20.29 -9.79 5.98
N SER A 205 20.18 -9.49 4.69
CA SER A 205 20.66 -10.37 3.63
C SER A 205 22.14 -10.71 3.81
N GLU A 206 22.48 -11.99 3.63
CA GLU A 206 23.86 -12.50 3.65
C GLU A 206 24.59 -12.21 2.33
N THR A 207 23.83 -11.93 1.28
CA THR A 207 24.35 -11.71 -0.08
C THR A 207 24.11 -10.27 -0.50
N ASP A 208 25.16 -9.60 -0.98
CA ASP A 208 25.04 -8.30 -1.62
C ASP A 208 24.86 -8.48 -3.13
N VAL A 209 23.75 -7.98 -3.67
CA VAL A 209 23.53 -7.99 -5.12
C VAL A 209 23.96 -6.65 -5.69
N THR A 210 24.93 -6.69 -6.59
CA THR A 210 25.39 -5.52 -7.33
C THR A 210 24.65 -5.48 -8.65
N ILE A 211 23.92 -4.39 -8.90
CA ILE A 211 23.25 -4.10 -10.15
C ILE A 211 24.09 -3.09 -10.92
N THR A 212 24.39 -3.40 -12.18
CA THR A 212 25.19 -2.55 -13.06
C THR A 212 24.33 -2.12 -14.24
N ALA A 213 24.29 -0.82 -14.50
CA ALA A 213 23.60 -0.22 -15.63
C ALA A 213 24.60 0.44 -16.58
N THR A 214 24.48 0.14 -17.88
CA THR A 214 25.27 0.77 -18.93
C THR A 214 24.41 1.18 -20.11
N VAL A 215 24.83 2.23 -20.81
CA VAL A 215 24.33 2.58 -22.14
C VAL A 215 25.47 2.31 -23.12
N GLY A 216 25.31 1.26 -23.93
CA GLY A 216 26.44 0.67 -24.65
C GLY A 216 27.49 0.13 -23.66
N GLU A 217 28.70 0.66 -23.72
CA GLU A 217 29.82 0.31 -22.81
C GLU A 217 30.06 1.36 -21.71
N THR A 218 29.29 2.45 -21.70
CA THR A 218 29.48 3.54 -20.73
C THR A 218 28.61 3.31 -19.49
N PRO A 219 29.16 3.43 -18.27
CA PRO A 219 28.37 3.40 -17.05
C PRO A 219 27.25 4.43 -17.04
N PHE A 220 26.08 4.05 -16.54
CA PHE A 220 24.91 4.93 -16.51
C PHE A 220 24.53 5.33 -15.08
N PRO A 221 24.91 6.54 -14.62
CA PRO A 221 24.53 7.06 -13.31
C PRO A 221 23.10 7.62 -13.30
N GLY A 222 22.48 7.58 -12.11
CA GLY A 222 21.16 8.17 -11.85
C GLY A 222 19.99 7.33 -12.34
N LEU A 223 20.19 6.03 -12.60
CA LEU A 223 19.10 5.08 -12.82
C LEU A 223 18.48 4.74 -11.48
N VAL A 224 17.25 5.17 -11.27
CA VAL A 224 16.48 4.80 -10.07
C VAL A 224 15.73 3.50 -10.34
N LEU A 225 15.89 2.54 -9.43
CA LEU A 225 15.32 1.21 -9.49
C LEU A 225 14.43 0.97 -8.27
N LEU A 226 13.25 0.40 -8.51
CA LEU A 226 12.32 -0.07 -7.49
C LEU A 226 12.47 -1.58 -7.32
N ALA A 227 12.79 -2.02 -6.10
CA ALA A 227 12.73 -3.42 -5.71
C ALA A 227 11.39 -3.71 -5.02
N ARG A 228 10.56 -4.57 -5.61
CA ARG A 228 9.23 -4.91 -5.09
C ARG A 228 8.89 -6.39 -5.23
N LEU A 229 7.98 -6.84 -4.38
CA LEU A 229 7.40 -8.17 -4.45
C LEU A 229 6.37 -8.28 -5.60
N PRO A 230 5.97 -9.51 -5.99
CA PRO A 230 4.98 -9.72 -7.05
C PRO A 230 3.60 -9.13 -6.73
N ASP A 231 3.27 -8.98 -5.45
CA ASP A 231 2.03 -8.34 -4.98
C ASP A 231 2.08 -6.81 -5.00
N GLY A 232 3.21 -6.22 -5.41
CA GLY A 232 3.44 -4.78 -5.46
C GLY A 232 4.07 -4.19 -4.20
N THR A 233 4.33 -4.98 -3.16
CA THR A 233 4.94 -4.48 -1.91
C THR A 233 6.34 -3.94 -2.18
N HIS A 234 6.54 -2.66 -1.87
CA HIS A 234 7.84 -1.99 -1.99
C HIS A 234 8.80 -2.49 -0.90
N ILE A 235 9.98 -2.97 -1.32
CA ILE A 235 11.06 -3.40 -0.43
C ILE A 235 12.10 -2.29 -0.26
N THR A 236 12.63 -1.75 -1.36
CA THR A 236 13.58 -0.62 -1.34
C THR A 236 13.69 0.05 -2.70
N THR A 237 14.17 1.29 -2.71
CA THR A 237 14.62 2.00 -3.90
C THR A 237 16.15 2.01 -3.95
N LEU A 238 16.72 1.90 -5.14
CA LEU A 238 18.16 1.97 -5.39
C LEU A 238 18.44 3.01 -6.46
N GLU A 239 19.62 3.63 -6.43
CA GLU A 239 20.08 4.54 -7.48
C GLU A 239 21.50 4.17 -7.89
N THR A 240 21.76 4.16 -9.21
CA THR A 240 23.11 3.88 -9.72
C THR A 240 24.03 5.08 -9.52
N ASN A 241 25.23 4.83 -9.00
CA ASN A 241 26.26 5.84 -8.79
C ASN A 241 26.99 6.20 -10.11
N GLU A 242 28.05 7.02 -10.02
CA GLU A 242 28.90 7.43 -11.16
C GLU A 242 29.49 6.26 -11.97
N GLN A 243 29.69 5.10 -11.34
CA GLN A 243 30.16 3.88 -11.99
C GLN A 243 29.01 3.03 -12.55
N GLY A 244 27.77 3.56 -12.58
CA GLY A 244 26.59 2.85 -13.04
C GLY A 244 26.19 1.70 -12.12
N ILE A 245 26.62 1.73 -10.84
CA ILE A 245 26.42 0.62 -9.91
C ILE A 245 25.43 1.02 -8.81
N ALA A 246 24.44 0.15 -8.60
CA ALA A 246 23.54 0.16 -7.44
C ALA A 246 23.77 -1.12 -6.62
N ARG A 247 23.79 -1.02 -5.29
CA ARG A 247 23.97 -2.18 -4.42
C ARG A 247 22.73 -2.44 -3.58
N LEU A 248 22.14 -3.62 -3.76
CA LEU A 248 21.13 -4.16 -2.87
C LEU A 248 21.88 -4.88 -1.72
N ALA A 249 22.16 -4.13 -0.67
CA ALA A 249 22.89 -4.58 0.51
C ALA A 249 22.11 -4.24 1.78
N ASN A 250 22.29 -5.03 2.84
CA ASN A 250 21.65 -4.81 4.14
C ASN A 250 20.11 -4.70 4.07
N ILE A 251 19.48 -5.38 3.13
CA ILE A 251 18.02 -5.43 3.10
C ILE A 251 17.54 -6.45 4.14
N THR A 252 16.49 -6.09 4.87
CA THR A 252 15.88 -7.01 5.83
C THR A 252 15.01 -7.99 5.04
N MET A 253 15.27 -9.28 5.20
CA MET A 253 14.58 -10.33 4.46
C MET A 253 13.10 -10.36 4.86
N PRO A 254 12.17 -10.15 3.91
CA PRO A 254 10.75 -10.13 4.20
C PRO A 254 10.24 -11.53 4.54
N PHE A 255 9.16 -11.62 5.30
CA PHE A 255 8.45 -12.87 5.63
C PHE A 255 7.69 -13.42 4.41
N VAL A 256 8.43 -13.99 3.46
CA VAL A 256 7.90 -14.61 2.24
C VAL A 256 8.32 -16.08 2.12
N ALA A 257 7.69 -16.82 1.21
CA ALA A 257 8.03 -18.22 0.97
C ALA A 257 9.41 -18.34 0.29
N TYR A 258 10.06 -19.49 0.49
CA TYR A 258 11.27 -19.83 -0.27
C TYR A 258 11.00 -19.77 -1.78
N GLY A 259 11.90 -19.15 -2.53
CA GLY A 259 11.77 -19.02 -3.98
C GLY A 259 10.89 -17.85 -4.44
N THR A 260 10.40 -17.02 -3.51
CA THR A 260 9.65 -15.80 -3.87
C THR A 260 10.55 -14.88 -4.72
N PHE A 261 9.97 -14.32 -5.77
CA PHE A 261 10.66 -13.39 -6.65
C PHE A 261 10.69 -11.97 -6.07
N LEU A 262 11.79 -11.28 -6.31
CA LEU A 262 11.93 -9.84 -6.11
C LEU A 262 12.13 -9.22 -7.50
N HIS A 263 11.18 -8.41 -7.92
CA HIS A 263 11.27 -7.67 -9.17
C HIS A 263 12.04 -6.37 -8.92
N VAL A 264 13.05 -6.10 -9.74
CA VAL A 264 13.80 -4.86 -9.74
C VAL A 264 13.64 -4.21 -11.10
N VAL A 265 12.91 -3.11 -11.12
CA VAL A 265 12.49 -2.41 -12.34
C VAL A 265 12.85 -0.92 -12.27
N PRO A 266 13.04 -0.22 -13.40
CA PRO A 266 13.20 1.23 -13.39
C PRO A 266 11.99 1.96 -12.81
N ASP A 267 12.21 2.88 -11.88
CA ASP A 267 11.17 3.75 -11.31
C ASP A 267 11.22 5.12 -11.98
N PHE A 268 10.31 5.33 -12.94
CA PHE A 268 10.23 6.60 -13.66
C PHE A 268 9.54 7.68 -12.82
N GLY A 269 8.75 7.31 -11.82
CA GLY A 269 8.13 8.25 -10.89
C GLY A 269 9.16 8.97 -10.04
N ALA A 270 10.12 8.22 -9.48
CA ALA A 270 11.16 8.73 -8.60
C ALA A 270 12.08 9.78 -9.28
N ILE A 271 12.23 9.70 -10.60
CA ILE A 271 12.99 10.68 -11.43
C ILE A 271 12.29 12.05 -11.48
N VAL A 272 10.96 12.06 -11.38
CA VAL A 272 10.16 13.29 -11.33
C VAL A 272 10.14 13.84 -9.93
N ASP A 273 9.80 13.00 -8.96
CA ASP A 273 9.69 13.32 -7.53
C ASP A 273 9.99 12.05 -6.73
N PRO A 274 10.94 12.06 -5.76
CA PRO A 274 11.29 10.88 -4.97
C PRO A 274 10.11 10.26 -4.20
N ALA A 275 9.01 10.99 -3.99
CA ALA A 275 7.81 10.47 -3.36
C ALA A 275 6.90 9.67 -4.31
N TYR A 276 7.18 9.66 -5.61
CA TYR A 276 6.38 8.98 -6.61
C TYR A 276 7.02 7.66 -7.01
N SER A 277 6.16 6.67 -7.30
CA SER A 277 6.58 5.41 -7.88
C SER A 277 5.68 5.07 -9.07
N PHE A 278 6.28 5.10 -10.26
CA PHE A 278 5.59 4.80 -11.52
C PHE A 278 6.52 3.99 -12.43
N GLU A 279 6.04 2.83 -12.85
CA GLU A 279 6.77 1.93 -13.74
C GLU A 279 6.66 2.34 -15.21
N ALA A 280 7.47 1.72 -16.06
CA ALA A 280 7.57 2.03 -17.49
C ALA A 280 6.22 1.88 -18.24
N ASP A 281 5.39 0.91 -17.85
CA ASP A 281 4.07 0.65 -18.45
C ASP A 281 3.12 1.85 -18.31
N ALA A 282 3.18 2.56 -17.19
CA ALA A 282 2.41 3.78 -16.94
C ALA A 282 2.74 4.90 -17.94
N PHE A 283 3.91 4.85 -18.57
CA PHE A 283 4.35 5.79 -19.60
C PHE A 283 4.14 5.23 -21.03
N GLY A 284 3.64 4.01 -21.14
CA GLY A 284 3.55 3.28 -22.42
C GLY A 284 4.92 2.88 -22.95
N ILE A 285 5.88 2.60 -22.07
CA ILE A 285 7.22 2.14 -22.42
C ILE A 285 7.31 0.65 -22.15
N THR A 286 7.72 -0.09 -23.17
CA THR A 286 7.94 -1.54 -23.05
C THR A 286 9.39 -1.79 -22.66
N LEU A 287 9.60 -2.44 -21.53
CA LEU A 287 10.92 -2.87 -21.09
C LEU A 287 11.42 -4.03 -21.95
N GLY A 288 12.68 -3.95 -22.38
CA GLY A 288 13.36 -5.02 -23.10
C GLY A 288 13.86 -6.14 -22.18
N GLN A 289 14.38 -7.21 -22.78
CA GLN A 289 15.07 -8.27 -22.03
C GLN A 289 16.23 -7.68 -21.22
N GLY A 290 16.28 -8.00 -19.94
CA GLY A 290 17.34 -7.53 -19.05
C GLY A 290 17.07 -6.18 -18.38
N GLN A 291 15.92 -5.54 -18.59
CA GLN A 291 15.59 -4.26 -17.92
C GLN A 291 14.66 -4.44 -16.72
N ASP A 292 13.79 -5.45 -16.77
CA ASP A 292 13.16 -6.02 -15.58
C ASP A 292 14.07 -7.15 -15.09
N GLN A 293 14.57 -7.02 -13.87
CA GLN A 293 15.44 -8.00 -13.24
C GLN A 293 14.66 -8.74 -12.16
N THR A 294 14.64 -10.07 -12.25
CA THR A 294 14.04 -10.92 -11.24
C THR A 294 15.13 -11.57 -10.40
N LEU A 295 15.16 -11.24 -9.11
CA LEU A 295 15.97 -11.92 -8.11
C LEU A 295 15.10 -12.94 -7.36
N ILE A 296 15.75 -13.93 -6.74
CA ILE A 296 15.08 -15.01 -6.01
C ILE A 296 15.52 -14.94 -4.55
N PHE A 297 14.55 -14.86 -3.65
CA PHE A 297 14.79 -15.00 -2.23
C PHE A 297 15.10 -16.47 -1.89
N ASN A 298 16.35 -16.74 -1.52
CA ASN A 298 16.76 -18.00 -0.91
C ASN A 298 16.65 -17.87 0.60
N ILE A 299 15.45 -18.13 1.10
CA ILE A 299 15.12 -17.98 2.52
C ILE A 299 15.54 -19.23 3.26
N VAL A 300 16.49 -19.06 4.16
CA VAL A 300 16.82 -20.07 5.15
C VAL A 300 15.78 -19.97 6.27
N LYS A 301 15.02 -21.05 6.49
CA LYS A 301 14.01 -21.09 7.56
C LYS A 301 14.70 -20.85 8.90
N PRO A 302 14.28 -19.84 9.70
CA PRO A 302 14.83 -19.65 11.03
C PRO A 302 14.53 -20.87 11.90
N VAL A 303 15.51 -21.26 12.71
CA VAL A 303 15.40 -22.37 13.63
C VAL A 303 14.80 -21.89 14.95
N TYR A 304 13.70 -22.50 15.40
CA TYR A 304 13.04 -22.10 16.63
C TYR A 304 13.07 -23.17 17.72
N THR A 305 12.97 -22.70 18.96
CA THR A 305 12.62 -23.50 20.14
C THR A 305 11.28 -23.02 20.68
N LEU A 306 10.47 -23.95 21.17
CA LEU A 306 9.18 -23.67 21.77
C LEU A 306 9.10 -24.34 23.13
N GLU A 307 9.04 -23.52 24.18
CA GLU A 307 8.68 -23.96 25.53
C GLU A 307 7.21 -23.61 25.77
N TYR A 308 6.36 -24.64 25.80
CA TYR A 308 4.93 -24.48 26.02
C TYR A 308 4.51 -25.17 27.31
N ALA A 309 3.77 -24.46 28.15
CA ALA A 309 3.17 -25.03 29.35
C ALA A 309 1.75 -24.51 29.52
N ALA A 310 0.79 -25.41 29.73
CA ALA A 310 -0.57 -25.07 30.13
C ALA A 310 -0.84 -25.61 31.54
N THR A 311 -1.28 -24.73 32.43
CA THR A 311 -1.57 -25.07 33.83
C THR A 311 -3.00 -24.70 34.19
N ALA A 312 -3.65 -25.52 35.01
CA ALA A 312 -4.98 -25.23 35.52
C ALA A 312 -4.86 -24.59 36.90
N ALA A 313 -5.40 -23.38 37.06
CA ALA A 313 -5.49 -22.69 38.36
C ALA A 313 -6.66 -23.18 39.22
N SER A 314 -7.55 -23.98 38.64
CA SER A 314 -8.76 -24.51 39.26
C SER A 314 -8.85 -26.03 39.01
N LYS A 315 -9.85 -26.72 39.57
CA LYS A 315 -10.09 -28.18 39.32
C LYS A 315 -10.49 -28.51 37.87
N MET A 316 -10.26 -27.61 36.93
CA MET A 316 -10.58 -27.77 35.52
C MET A 316 -9.56 -28.68 34.83
N GLU A 317 -10.05 -29.72 34.17
CA GLU A 317 -9.23 -30.54 33.27
C GLU A 317 -8.94 -29.79 31.96
N ILE A 318 -7.67 -29.71 31.61
CA ILE A 318 -7.20 -29.17 30.33
C ILE A 318 -7.16 -30.32 29.32
N PRO A 319 -7.82 -30.20 28.15
CA PRO A 319 -7.77 -31.22 27.12
C PRO A 319 -6.33 -31.48 26.64
N PRO A 320 -5.95 -32.72 26.31
CA PRO A 320 -4.60 -33.07 25.86
C PRO A 320 -4.10 -32.23 24.67
N ASP A 321 -5.01 -31.92 23.75
CA ASP A 321 -4.76 -31.11 22.56
C ASP A 321 -4.38 -29.65 22.84
N PHE A 322 -4.77 -29.13 24.00
CA PHE A 322 -4.39 -27.80 24.49
C PHE A 322 -3.28 -27.89 25.54
N ALA A 323 -3.15 -29.01 26.25
CA ALA A 323 -2.09 -29.21 27.22
C ALA A 323 -0.69 -29.35 26.57
N THR A 324 -0.64 -29.69 25.28
CA THR A 324 0.58 -29.95 24.52
C THR A 324 0.84 -28.90 23.43
N ASP A 325 2.09 -28.80 23.00
CA ASP A 325 2.55 -27.81 22.01
C ASP A 325 2.19 -28.17 20.56
N GLY A 326 1.69 -29.39 20.30
CA GLY A 326 1.57 -29.95 18.94
C GLY A 326 0.80 -29.06 17.96
N ARG A 327 -0.35 -28.51 18.37
CA ARG A 327 -1.15 -27.62 17.52
C ARG A 327 -0.46 -26.30 17.18
N LEU A 328 0.39 -25.81 18.09
CA LEU A 328 1.13 -24.58 17.91
C LEU A 328 2.40 -24.83 17.08
N ARG A 329 3.09 -25.95 17.33
CA ARG A 329 4.23 -26.44 16.54
C ARG A 329 3.88 -26.59 15.06
N SER A 330 2.78 -27.28 14.73
CA SER A 330 2.31 -27.39 13.33
C SER A 330 1.99 -26.02 12.72
N PHE A 331 1.39 -25.10 13.49
CA PHE A 331 1.13 -23.75 13.00
C PHE A 331 2.42 -22.97 12.72
N ILE A 332 3.42 -23.06 13.60
CA ILE A 332 4.72 -22.40 13.43
C ILE A 332 5.44 -22.94 12.19
N GLU A 333 5.38 -24.25 11.96
CA GLU A 333 6.05 -24.90 10.82
C GLU A 333 5.33 -24.62 9.49
N ASP A 334 4.01 -24.80 9.46
CA ASP A 334 3.21 -24.74 8.24
C ASP A 334 2.88 -23.30 7.83
N SER A 335 2.57 -22.44 8.82
CA SER A 335 2.04 -21.09 8.57
C SER A 335 3.06 -19.98 8.81
N LEU A 336 4.07 -20.22 9.65
CA LEU A 336 5.14 -19.24 9.93
C LEU A 336 6.48 -19.65 9.31
N HIS A 337 6.54 -20.82 8.67
CA HIS A 337 7.70 -21.34 7.94
C HIS A 337 9.00 -21.42 8.76
N LEU A 338 8.90 -21.61 10.07
CA LEU A 338 10.07 -21.84 10.93
C LEU A 338 10.41 -23.32 11.00
N GLN A 339 11.67 -23.64 11.26
CA GLN A 339 12.14 -25.02 11.43
C GLN A 339 12.34 -25.33 12.92
N PRO A 340 11.79 -26.41 13.48
CA PRO A 340 12.06 -26.77 14.87
C PRO A 340 13.54 -27.10 15.04
N GLN A 341 14.12 -26.75 16.20
CA GLN A 341 15.49 -27.12 16.50
C GLN A 341 15.64 -28.65 16.49
N SER A 342 16.50 -29.15 15.61
CA SER A 342 16.87 -30.56 15.52
C SER A 342 18.39 -30.70 15.60
N GLY A 343 18.88 -31.46 16.58
CA GLY A 343 20.31 -31.74 16.73
C GLY A 343 21.12 -30.52 17.18
N LYS A 344 22.20 -30.20 16.47
CA LYS A 344 23.16 -29.14 16.83
C LYS A 344 22.94 -27.80 16.11
N LEU A 345 21.83 -27.64 15.39
CA LEU A 345 21.55 -26.36 14.74
C LEU A 345 21.38 -25.26 15.79
N PRO A 346 22.04 -24.10 15.62
CA PRO A 346 21.86 -22.99 16.53
C PRO A 346 20.41 -22.50 16.45
N THR A 347 19.81 -22.23 17.61
CA THR A 347 18.48 -21.63 17.70
C THR A 347 18.55 -20.17 17.31
N ASP A 348 17.70 -19.75 16.38
CA ASP A 348 17.53 -18.36 15.95
C ASP A 348 16.45 -17.65 16.76
N ILE A 349 15.35 -18.37 17.09
CA ILE A 349 14.19 -17.81 17.79
C ILE A 349 13.83 -18.68 19.01
N VAL A 350 13.70 -18.06 20.17
CA VAL A 350 13.19 -18.70 21.39
C VAL A 350 11.77 -18.20 21.63
N ILE A 351 10.82 -19.13 21.72
CA ILE A 351 9.41 -18.87 21.96
C ILE A 351 9.03 -19.54 23.27
N ASP A 352 8.62 -18.76 24.26
CA ASP A 352 8.12 -19.30 25.54
C ASP A 352 6.67 -18.88 25.71
N ILE A 353 5.80 -19.84 26.02
CA ILE A 353 4.37 -19.60 26.20
C ILE A 353 3.88 -20.36 27.42
N GLN A 354 3.37 -19.61 28.38
CA GLN A 354 2.73 -20.12 29.58
C GLN A 354 1.26 -19.73 29.56
N CYS A 355 0.39 -20.74 29.50
CA CYS A 355 -1.04 -20.58 29.57
C CYS A 355 -1.53 -20.95 30.98
N GLN A 356 -2.36 -20.09 31.57
CA GLN A 356 -3.08 -20.37 32.79
C GLN A 356 -4.58 -20.45 32.48
N VAL A 357 -5.18 -21.59 32.80
CA VAL A 357 -6.61 -21.85 32.58
C VAL A 357 -7.33 -21.80 33.91
N SER A 358 -8.41 -21.03 33.99
CA SER A 358 -9.23 -20.93 35.19
C SER A 358 -10.72 -21.04 34.89
N SER A 359 -11.44 -21.67 35.82
CA SER A 359 -12.89 -21.79 35.83
C SER A 359 -13.41 -21.20 37.13
N TYR A 360 -14.38 -20.30 37.04
CA TYR A 360 -15.03 -19.68 38.19
C TYR A 360 -16.55 -19.80 38.05
N THR A 361 -17.18 -20.49 39.00
CA THR A 361 -18.64 -20.63 39.04
C THR A 361 -19.21 -19.60 40.01
N PHE A 362 -20.22 -18.86 39.56
CA PHE A 362 -20.95 -17.86 40.29
C PHE A 362 -22.34 -18.40 40.63
N ASP A 363 -22.48 -19.00 41.80
CA ASP A 363 -23.72 -19.66 42.23
C ASP A 363 -24.93 -18.72 42.22
N GLU A 364 -24.75 -17.43 42.57
CA GLU A 364 -25.83 -16.43 42.59
C GLU A 364 -26.39 -16.07 41.21
N ARG A 365 -25.63 -16.34 40.14
CA ARG A 365 -25.99 -15.98 38.76
C ARG A 365 -26.21 -17.21 37.88
N GLU A 366 -26.04 -18.40 38.44
CA GLU A 366 -26.03 -19.66 37.69
C GLU A 366 -25.05 -19.62 36.50
N GLU A 367 -23.95 -18.88 36.60
CA GLU A 367 -22.99 -18.66 35.51
C GLU A 367 -21.61 -19.24 35.83
N THR A 368 -20.96 -19.85 34.85
CA THR A 368 -19.58 -20.32 34.95
C THR A 368 -18.71 -19.61 33.91
N ASP A 369 -17.70 -18.89 34.40
CA ASP A 369 -16.66 -18.24 33.59
C ASP A 369 -15.52 -19.21 33.32
N LEU A 370 -15.17 -19.38 32.04
CA LEU A 370 -13.90 -19.96 31.61
C LEU A 370 -12.96 -18.89 31.09
N LYS A 371 -11.71 -18.92 31.53
CA LYS A 371 -10.67 -17.93 31.18
C LYS A 371 -9.36 -18.62 30.84
N VAL A 372 -8.67 -18.08 29.83
CA VAL A 372 -7.31 -18.42 29.44
C VAL A 372 -6.49 -17.13 29.46
N GLU A 373 -5.53 -17.08 30.37
CA GLU A 373 -4.54 -16.02 30.46
C GLU A 373 -3.22 -16.56 29.92
N VAL A 374 -2.47 -15.72 29.20
CA VAL A 374 -1.22 -16.12 28.56
C VAL A 374 -0.13 -15.13 28.89
N LYS A 375 1.01 -15.67 29.29
CA LYS A 375 2.29 -14.98 29.30
C LYS A 375 3.16 -15.58 28.19
N ALA A 376 3.59 -14.76 27.25
CA ALA A 376 4.40 -15.20 26.12
C ALA A 376 5.61 -14.29 25.92
N SER A 377 6.75 -14.87 25.59
CA SER A 377 7.95 -14.17 25.15
C SER A 377 8.45 -14.75 23.83
N VAL A 378 8.88 -13.87 22.93
CA VAL A 378 9.60 -14.25 21.72
C VAL A 378 10.89 -13.45 21.66
N LYS A 379 12.01 -14.14 21.47
CA LYS A 379 13.34 -13.55 21.45
C LYS A 379 14.16 -14.04 20.27
N GLN A 380 14.81 -13.12 19.56
CA GLN A 380 15.88 -13.46 18.62
C GLN A 380 17.16 -13.76 19.39
N ASN A 381 17.73 -14.93 19.13
CA ASN A 381 18.95 -15.41 19.79
C ASN A 381 20.22 -14.94 19.04
N THR A 382 20.26 -13.65 18.73
CA THR A 382 21.37 -12.96 18.05
C THR A 382 21.78 -11.73 18.86
N VAL A 383 23.01 -11.25 18.66
CA VAL A 383 23.53 -10.08 19.39
C VAL A 383 22.73 -8.83 18.97
N GLY A 384 22.00 -8.23 19.92
CA GLY A 384 21.11 -7.10 19.66
C GLY A 384 19.75 -7.48 19.04
N GLY A 385 19.39 -8.78 19.04
CA GLY A 385 18.13 -9.28 18.51
C GLY A 385 16.90 -8.74 19.24
N GLY A 386 15.79 -8.65 18.51
CA GLY A 386 14.50 -8.19 19.03
C GLY A 386 13.98 -9.07 20.17
N HIS A 387 13.24 -8.45 21.08
CA HIS A 387 12.55 -9.14 22.17
C HIS A 387 11.15 -8.55 22.36
N VAL A 388 10.14 -9.42 22.34
CA VAL A 388 8.75 -9.06 22.55
C VAL A 388 8.18 -9.93 23.65
N GLU A 389 7.63 -9.31 24.69
CA GLU A 389 6.91 -9.98 25.78
C GLU A 389 5.47 -9.48 25.81
N ARG A 390 4.52 -10.38 26.06
CA ARG A 390 3.10 -10.07 26.23
C ARG A 390 2.54 -10.87 27.40
N THR A 391 1.71 -10.22 28.21
CA THR A 391 0.84 -10.88 29.18
C THR A 391 -0.58 -10.37 28.94
N GLU A 392 -1.51 -11.26 28.61
CA GLU A 392 -2.89 -10.87 28.28
C GLU A 392 -3.94 -11.93 28.64
N LEU A 393 -5.17 -11.47 28.86
CA LEU A 393 -6.36 -12.32 28.89
C LEU A 393 -6.74 -12.67 27.45
N LEU A 394 -6.27 -13.83 26.99
CA LEU A 394 -6.42 -14.27 25.61
C LEU A 394 -7.88 -14.59 25.26
N HIS A 395 -8.58 -15.31 26.15
CA HIS A 395 -9.95 -15.72 25.91
C HIS A 395 -10.76 -15.84 27.20
N LYS A 396 -11.98 -15.33 27.18
CA LYS A 396 -12.97 -15.47 28.25
C LYS A 396 -14.34 -15.73 27.64
N LYS A 397 -15.07 -16.70 28.18
CA LYS A 397 -16.48 -16.93 27.90
C LYS A 397 -17.23 -17.29 29.17
N THR A 398 -18.48 -16.84 29.25
CA THR A 398 -19.41 -17.13 30.34
C THR A 398 -20.47 -18.08 29.81
N TYR A 399 -20.76 -19.12 30.57
CA TYR A 399 -21.70 -20.17 30.24
C TYR A 399 -22.76 -20.28 31.33
N ASP A 400 -23.98 -20.65 30.96
CA ASP A 400 -25.00 -21.07 31.91
C ASP A 400 -24.55 -22.39 32.57
N SER A 401 -24.56 -22.42 33.90
CA SER A 401 -24.11 -23.55 34.72
C SER A 401 -25.06 -24.74 34.65
N ASN A 402 -26.30 -24.53 34.20
CA ASN A 402 -27.30 -25.59 34.02
C ASN A 402 -27.07 -26.40 32.72
N HIS A 403 -26.15 -25.97 31.86
CA HIS A 403 -25.84 -26.62 30.60
C HIS A 403 -24.39 -27.13 30.55
N PRO A 404 -24.13 -28.30 29.91
CA PRO A 404 -22.78 -28.78 29.71
C PRO A 404 -21.93 -27.78 28.92
N ILE A 405 -20.83 -27.33 29.51
CA ILE A 405 -19.93 -26.36 28.86
C ILE A 405 -19.20 -27.05 27.69
N PRO A 406 -19.27 -26.52 26.45
CA PRO A 406 -18.58 -27.07 25.29
C PRO A 406 -17.07 -26.76 25.33
N LYS A 407 -16.33 -27.42 26.24
CA LYS A 407 -14.90 -27.19 26.50
C LYS A 407 -14.06 -27.29 25.22
N GLY A 408 -14.35 -28.26 24.35
CA GLY A 408 -13.62 -28.45 23.09
C GLY A 408 -13.65 -27.20 22.19
N LEU A 409 -14.82 -26.57 22.04
CA LEU A 409 -14.98 -25.34 21.26
C LEU A 409 -14.24 -24.17 21.92
N PHE A 410 -14.36 -24.02 23.24
CA PHE A 410 -13.66 -22.99 24.01
C PHE A 410 -12.14 -23.05 23.79
N PHE A 411 -11.52 -24.23 23.96
CA PHE A 411 -10.08 -24.39 23.78
C PHE A 411 -9.65 -24.27 22.31
N TRP A 412 -10.50 -24.65 21.36
CA TRP A 412 -10.24 -24.41 19.94
C TRP A 412 -10.17 -22.91 19.62
N GLU A 413 -11.13 -22.12 20.11
CA GLU A 413 -11.11 -20.66 19.94
C GLU A 413 -9.91 -20.01 20.64
N ALA A 414 -9.59 -20.43 21.87
CA ALA A 414 -8.41 -19.96 22.59
C ALA A 414 -7.12 -20.29 21.80
N THR A 415 -7.00 -21.48 21.22
CA THR A 415 -5.86 -21.86 20.38
C THR A 415 -5.72 -20.94 19.17
N ASN A 416 -6.82 -20.61 18.48
CA ASN A 416 -6.78 -19.74 17.31
C ASN A 416 -6.36 -18.31 17.68
N LYS A 417 -6.84 -17.80 18.82
CA LYS A 417 -6.38 -16.50 19.34
C LYS A 417 -4.89 -16.52 19.69
N LEU A 418 -4.40 -17.61 20.29
CA LEU A 418 -2.98 -17.77 20.61
C LEU A 418 -2.11 -17.74 19.35
N LYS A 419 -2.55 -18.43 18.28
CA LYS A 419 -1.89 -18.39 16.97
C LYS A 419 -1.81 -16.98 16.39
N GLY A 420 -2.92 -16.22 16.48
CA GLY A 420 -2.97 -14.82 16.08
C GLY A 420 -1.99 -13.95 16.87
N MET A 421 -2.01 -14.06 18.20
CA MET A 421 -1.08 -13.35 19.10
C MET A 421 0.38 -13.64 18.75
N LEU A 422 0.75 -14.91 18.54
CA LEU A 422 2.11 -15.30 18.21
C LEU A 422 2.57 -14.72 16.86
N LYS A 423 1.69 -14.75 15.85
CA LYS A 423 1.97 -14.14 14.54
C LYS A 423 2.25 -12.64 14.64
N GLU A 424 1.45 -11.93 15.44
CA GLU A 424 1.68 -10.51 15.70
C GLU A 424 2.99 -10.24 16.44
N MET A 425 3.34 -11.08 17.42
CA MET A 425 4.60 -10.93 18.16
C MET A 425 5.80 -11.13 17.23
N LEU A 426 5.80 -12.18 16.40
CA LEU A 426 6.87 -12.45 15.44
C LEU A 426 7.03 -11.34 14.39
N ALA A 427 5.94 -10.70 13.97
CA ALA A 427 5.99 -9.56 13.05
C ALA A 427 6.54 -8.26 13.68
N ARG A 428 6.65 -8.22 15.03
CA ARG A 428 7.18 -7.08 15.79
C ARG A 428 8.62 -7.28 16.26
N LEU A 429 9.18 -8.48 16.13
CA LEU A 429 10.62 -8.69 16.21
C LEU A 429 11.31 -8.00 15.04
#